data_AF-A0A1Z4R397-F1
#
_entry.id   AF-A0A1Z4R397-F1
#
_cell.length_a   1.000
_cell.length_b   1.000
_cell.length_c   1.000
_cell.angle_alpha   90.00
_cell.angle_beta   90.00
_cell.angle_gamma   90.00
#
_symmetry.space_group_name_H-M   'P 1'
#
loop_
_entity.id
_entity.type
_entity.pdbx_description
1 polymer ?
#
loop_
_entity_poly.entity_id
_entity_poly.type
_entity_poly.pdbx_seq_one_letter_code
_entity_poly.pdbx_strand_id
1 'polypeptide(L)'
;METSKATGNTNSKEEWYNQDAKEIKRLVGDFLRENLKLELSETKTLISHSRTEAARFLGYDIVVLNNNQKLDRRGHRSINGQIGLKVPPDVVKSKCARFLFHGKPIHRAELIHDSVFSLMAHYQQEFRGIVEYYRLAFNLHQLNRLKWVMERSLTQTLARKLRISVSTIYRRYQTTLQTRNGSYIGLQVTVERGEGQKPLIANWGGISLKRNMKAVLNDSPLQVIGPRAELERRLLANICELCGSQENVQVHHVRALKDLQKEGRTSPPYWVQIMAARQRKTLVVCQKCHMDIHAGRATQKN
;
A
#
# COMPACT_ATOMS: atom_id res chain seq x y z
N MET A 1 2.33 62.37 -2.06
CA MET A 1 1.64 61.68 -3.16
C MET A 1 1.48 60.23 -2.77
N GLU A 2 0.37 59.94 -2.09
CA GLU A 2 0.02 58.62 -1.59
C GLU A 2 -0.46 57.74 -2.74
N THR A 3 0.20 56.60 -2.96
CA THR A 3 -0.30 55.53 -3.84
C THR A 3 -1.27 54.67 -3.05
N SER A 4 -2.50 55.15 -2.93
CA SER A 4 -3.63 54.41 -2.40
C SER A 4 -4.37 53.66 -3.53
N LYS A 5 -4.72 52.40 -3.26
CA LYS A 5 -5.80 51.59 -3.87
C LYS A 5 -5.54 50.89 -5.22
N ALA A 6 -5.29 49.59 -5.11
CA ALA A 6 -5.69 48.58 -6.11
C ALA A 6 -6.16 47.26 -5.45
N THR A 7 -6.88 47.34 -4.32
CA THR A 7 -7.47 46.18 -3.61
C THR A 7 -8.96 45.96 -3.91
N GLY A 8 -9.58 46.79 -4.75
CA GLY A 8 -11.03 46.75 -5.01
C GLY A 8 -11.51 45.83 -6.16
N ASN A 9 -10.61 45.26 -6.97
CA ASN A 9 -10.97 44.52 -8.20
C ASN A 9 -10.93 42.98 -8.05
N THR A 10 -10.45 42.46 -6.92
CA THR A 10 -10.37 41.02 -6.66
C THR A 10 -11.68 40.44 -6.12
N ASN A 11 -12.37 41.15 -5.21
CA ASN A 11 -13.61 40.66 -4.59
C ASN A 11 -14.76 40.49 -5.60
N SER A 12 -14.97 41.46 -6.49
CA SER A 12 -16.04 41.39 -7.51
C SER A 12 -15.83 40.26 -8.53
N LYS A 13 -14.57 39.97 -8.88
CA LYS A 13 -14.24 38.84 -9.76
C LYS A 13 -14.42 37.50 -9.06
N GLU A 14 -13.99 37.37 -7.80
CA GLU A 14 -14.17 36.15 -7.01
C GLU A 14 -15.66 35.81 -6.80
N GLU A 15 -16.50 36.82 -6.59
CA GLU A 15 -17.97 36.67 -6.51
C GLU A 15 -18.58 36.17 -7.82
N TRP A 16 -18.15 36.71 -8.96
CA TRP A 16 -18.62 36.31 -10.29
C TRP A 16 -18.24 34.85 -10.65
N TYR A 17 -16.98 34.45 -10.44
CA TYR A 17 -16.54 33.07 -10.73
C TYR A 17 -17.25 32.01 -9.88
N ASN A 18 -17.65 32.36 -8.66
CA ASN A 18 -18.43 31.49 -7.79
C ASN A 18 -19.85 31.28 -8.34
N GLN A 19 -20.43 32.30 -8.96
CA GLN A 19 -21.76 32.22 -9.58
C GLN A 19 -21.76 31.30 -10.81
N ASP A 20 -20.77 31.41 -11.69
CA ASP A 20 -20.62 30.52 -12.85
C ASP A 20 -20.47 29.05 -12.45
N ALA A 21 -19.66 28.77 -11.43
CA ALA A 21 -19.48 27.40 -10.92
C ALA A 21 -20.79 26.81 -10.36
N LYS A 22 -21.61 27.62 -9.68
CA LYS A 22 -22.94 27.22 -9.19
C LYS A 22 -23.89 26.94 -10.35
N GLU A 23 -23.84 27.74 -11.41
CA GLU A 23 -24.69 27.54 -12.58
C GLU A 23 -24.34 26.25 -13.33
N ILE A 24 -23.05 25.98 -13.55
CA ILE A 24 -22.60 24.70 -14.13
C ILE A 24 -23.07 23.52 -13.27
N LYS A 25 -22.96 23.62 -11.93
CA LYS A 25 -23.44 22.57 -11.02
C LYS A 25 -24.95 22.33 -11.19
N ARG A 26 -25.74 23.40 -11.35
CA ARG A 26 -27.20 23.32 -11.60
C ARG A 26 -27.49 22.62 -12.91
N LEU A 27 -26.88 23.07 -14.01
CA LEU A 27 -27.08 22.49 -15.35
C LEU A 27 -26.72 21.01 -15.41
N VAL A 28 -25.60 20.62 -14.79
CA VAL A 28 -25.21 19.20 -14.69
C VAL A 28 -26.22 18.41 -13.85
N GLY A 29 -26.68 18.95 -12.73
CA GLY A 29 -27.70 18.31 -11.88
C GLY A 29 -29.03 18.10 -12.61
N ASP A 30 -29.48 19.11 -13.35
CA ASP A 30 -30.71 19.07 -14.14
C ASP A 30 -30.60 18.00 -15.23
N PHE A 31 -29.48 17.96 -15.97
CA PHE A 31 -29.23 16.94 -16.99
C PHE A 31 -29.25 15.51 -16.42
N LEU A 32 -28.56 15.28 -15.29
CA LEU A 32 -28.50 13.98 -14.62
C LEU A 32 -29.90 13.51 -14.19
N ARG A 33 -30.71 14.42 -13.64
CA ARG A 33 -32.07 14.11 -13.16
C ARG A 33 -33.04 13.85 -14.31
N GLU A 34 -33.01 14.68 -15.35
CA GLU A 34 -33.97 14.63 -16.44
C GLU A 34 -33.71 13.48 -17.40
N ASN A 35 -32.45 13.30 -17.82
CA ASN A 35 -32.06 12.35 -18.87
C ASN A 35 -31.61 11.00 -18.31
N LEU A 36 -30.91 10.98 -17.17
CA LEU A 36 -30.32 9.76 -16.60
C LEU A 36 -31.04 9.24 -15.35
N LYS A 37 -32.03 9.99 -14.84
CA LYS A 37 -32.78 9.67 -13.61
C LYS A 37 -31.87 9.42 -12.40
N LEU A 38 -30.79 10.19 -12.30
CA LEU A 38 -29.83 10.14 -11.19
C LEU A 38 -29.86 11.46 -10.40
N GLU A 39 -29.75 11.36 -9.08
CA GLU A 39 -29.65 12.52 -8.20
C GLU A 39 -28.20 12.89 -7.90
N LEU A 40 -27.90 14.18 -7.97
CA LEU A 40 -26.59 14.71 -7.63
C LEU A 40 -26.43 14.80 -6.11
N SER A 41 -25.39 14.17 -5.57
CA SER A 41 -25.06 14.31 -4.15
C SER A 41 -24.45 15.68 -3.88
N GLU A 42 -25.22 16.56 -3.24
CA GLU A 42 -24.78 17.92 -2.91
C GLU A 42 -23.59 17.94 -1.96
N THR A 43 -23.57 17.03 -0.99
CA THR A 43 -22.51 16.89 0.02
C THR A 43 -21.17 16.47 -0.57
N LYS A 44 -21.17 15.79 -1.72
CA LYS A 44 -19.94 15.35 -2.41
C LYS A 44 -19.45 16.36 -3.45
N THR A 45 -20.30 17.30 -3.87
CA THR A 45 -20.02 18.24 -4.97
C THR A 45 -19.83 19.66 -4.45
N LEU A 46 -18.85 19.80 -3.56
CA LEU A 46 -18.49 21.09 -2.98
C LEU A 46 -17.71 21.94 -3.98
N ILE A 47 -18.06 23.22 -4.10
CA ILE A 47 -17.29 24.21 -4.84
C ILE A 47 -16.26 24.79 -3.87
N SER A 48 -15.01 24.39 -4.04
CA SER A 48 -13.88 24.80 -3.20
C SER A 48 -13.02 25.84 -3.89
N HIS A 49 -12.45 26.77 -3.13
CA HIS A 49 -11.54 27.77 -3.69
C HIS A 49 -10.14 27.18 -3.95
N SER A 50 -9.74 27.14 -5.22
CA SER A 50 -8.63 26.32 -5.71
C SER A 50 -7.23 26.70 -5.19
N ARG A 51 -7.06 27.93 -4.68
CA ARG A 51 -5.79 28.42 -4.10
C ARG A 51 -5.61 28.10 -2.62
N THR A 52 -6.71 27.84 -1.92
CA THR A 52 -6.75 27.67 -0.45
C THR A 52 -7.08 26.24 -0.07
N GLU A 53 -7.85 25.54 -0.90
CA GLU A 53 -8.35 24.20 -0.63
C GLU A 53 -7.84 23.20 -1.68
N ALA A 54 -7.77 21.94 -1.27
CA ALA A 54 -7.44 20.83 -2.16
C ALA A 54 -8.71 20.08 -2.52
N ALA A 55 -8.91 19.80 -3.80
CA ALA A 55 -10.00 18.96 -4.27
C ALA A 55 -9.53 17.50 -4.38
N ARG A 56 -10.24 16.56 -3.74
CA ARG A 56 -9.88 15.14 -3.82
C ARG A 56 -10.51 14.49 -5.04
N PHE A 57 -9.68 13.90 -5.89
CA PHE A 57 -10.14 13.17 -7.07
C PHE A 57 -9.22 11.99 -7.36
N LEU A 58 -9.82 10.81 -7.59
CA LEU A 58 -9.11 9.56 -7.87
C LEU A 58 -7.91 9.33 -6.92
N GLY A 59 -8.13 9.50 -5.61
CA GLY A 59 -7.10 9.29 -4.58
C GLY A 59 -6.03 10.37 -4.47
N TYR A 60 -5.97 11.34 -5.39
CA TYR A 60 -5.09 12.50 -5.32
C TYR A 60 -5.77 13.70 -4.68
N ASP A 61 -4.99 14.52 -3.99
CA ASP A 61 -5.38 15.90 -3.66
C ASP A 61 -4.88 16.79 -4.81
N ILE A 62 -5.80 17.38 -5.57
CA ILE A 62 -5.53 18.36 -6.63
C ILE A 62 -5.45 19.74 -5.99
N VAL A 63 -4.34 20.44 -6.22
CA VAL A 63 -4.08 21.76 -5.66
C VAL A 63 -3.60 22.71 -6.74
N VAL A 64 -3.88 24.01 -6.60
CA VAL A 64 -3.18 25.04 -7.37
C VAL A 64 -1.91 25.40 -6.63
N LEU A 65 -0.76 25.19 -7.28
CA LEU A 65 0.53 25.52 -6.72
C LEU A 65 0.63 27.04 -6.55
N ASN A 66 1.06 27.45 -5.37
CA ASN A 66 1.30 28.86 -5.04
C ASN A 66 2.46 28.92 -4.03
N ASN A 67 3.63 29.34 -4.50
CA ASN A 67 4.78 29.57 -3.63
C ASN A 67 5.61 30.75 -4.17
N ASN A 68 5.49 31.89 -3.51
CA ASN A 68 6.18 33.12 -3.89
C ASN A 68 7.71 33.04 -3.73
N GLN A 69 8.23 32.05 -3.00
CA GLN A 69 9.68 31.84 -2.82
C GLN A 69 10.29 31.00 -3.96
N LYS A 70 9.46 30.40 -4.82
CA LYS A 70 9.95 29.62 -5.97
C LYS A 70 10.06 30.53 -7.17
N LEU A 71 11.26 31.08 -7.34
CA LEU A 71 11.61 31.96 -8.46
C LEU A 71 12.39 31.20 -9.52
N ASP A 72 12.22 31.58 -10.78
CA ASP A 72 13.09 31.14 -11.88
C ASP A 72 14.43 31.90 -11.84
N ARG A 73 15.33 31.60 -12.79
CA ARG A 73 16.61 32.29 -12.92
C ARG A 73 16.49 33.79 -13.22
N ARG A 74 15.29 34.27 -13.61
CA ARG A 74 14.97 35.67 -13.96
C ARG A 74 14.22 36.39 -12.83
N GLY A 75 14.01 35.74 -11.67
CA GLY A 75 13.31 36.33 -10.54
C GLY A 75 11.78 36.27 -10.63
N HIS A 76 11.20 35.59 -11.62
CA HIS A 76 9.76 35.42 -11.75
C HIS A 76 9.25 34.20 -10.97
N ARG A 77 8.05 34.31 -10.42
CA ARG A 77 7.38 33.20 -9.73
C ARG A 77 7.09 32.07 -10.73
N SER A 78 7.71 30.91 -10.53
CA SER A 78 7.82 29.87 -11.57
C SER A 78 6.74 28.78 -11.51
N ILE A 79 6.03 28.66 -10.38
CA ILE A 79 5.05 27.58 -10.17
C ILE A 79 3.62 28.07 -9.91
N ASN A 80 3.43 29.37 -9.71
CA ASN A 80 2.14 29.91 -9.30
C ASN A 80 1.08 29.69 -10.39
N GLY A 81 -0.09 29.17 -10.00
CA GLY A 81 -1.19 28.90 -10.92
C GLY A 81 -1.13 27.54 -11.63
N GLN A 82 -0.04 26.79 -11.48
CA GLN A 82 0.07 25.44 -12.05
C GLN A 82 -0.72 24.43 -11.23
N ILE A 83 -1.34 23.45 -11.89
CA ILE A 83 -2.01 22.33 -11.21
C ILE A 83 -0.96 21.36 -10.66
N GLY A 84 -1.05 21.08 -9.37
CA GLY A 84 -0.23 20.12 -8.65
C GLY A 84 -1.06 18.94 -8.17
N LEU A 85 -0.50 17.73 -8.31
CA LEU A 85 -1.03 16.53 -7.71
C LEU A 85 -0.28 16.23 -6.41
N LYS A 86 -1.01 15.89 -5.35
CA LYS A 86 -0.47 15.62 -4.02
C LYS A 86 -0.99 14.29 -3.49
N VAL A 87 -0.10 13.52 -2.86
CA VAL A 87 -0.47 12.37 -2.03
C VAL A 87 -1.16 12.89 -0.78
N PRO A 88 -2.40 12.46 -0.51
CA PRO A 88 -3.09 12.91 0.69
C PRO A 88 -2.46 12.36 1.98
N PRO A 89 -2.42 13.16 3.06
CA PRO A 89 -1.77 12.76 4.31
C PRO A 89 -2.48 11.57 5.00
N ASP A 90 -3.80 11.46 4.86
CA ASP A 90 -4.60 10.36 5.37
C ASP A 90 -4.31 9.03 4.65
N VAL A 91 -3.93 9.07 3.38
CA VAL A 91 -3.47 7.88 2.66
C VAL A 91 -2.17 7.37 3.26
N VAL A 92 -1.21 8.25 3.54
CA VAL A 92 0.05 7.84 4.17
C VAL A 92 -0.22 7.24 5.56
N LYS A 93 -1.07 7.89 6.37
CA LYS A 93 -1.46 7.40 7.70
C LYS A 93 -2.14 6.03 7.64
N SER A 94 -3.16 5.87 6.79
CA SER A 94 -3.91 4.61 6.66
C SER A 94 -3.04 3.46 6.17
N LYS A 95 -2.15 3.71 5.20
CA LYS A 95 -1.19 2.70 4.71
C LYS A 95 -0.16 2.33 5.77
N CYS A 96 0.30 3.29 6.59
CA CYS A 96 1.20 3.01 7.71
C CYS A 96 0.51 2.21 8.82
N ALA A 97 -0.78 2.48 9.10
CA ALA A 97 -1.52 1.85 10.20
C ALA A 97 -1.50 0.32 10.13
N ARG A 98 -1.50 -0.26 8.93
CA ARG A 98 -1.40 -1.73 8.72
C ARG A 98 -0.12 -2.36 9.27
N PHE A 99 0.92 -1.57 9.47
CA PHE A 99 2.25 -2.01 9.92
C PHE A 99 2.61 -1.49 11.31
N LEU A 100 1.68 -0.77 11.96
CA LEU A 100 1.90 -0.12 13.25
C LEU A 100 0.97 -0.73 14.32
N PHE A 101 1.50 -0.95 15.51
CA PHE A 101 0.74 -1.23 16.72
C PHE A 101 1.14 -0.20 17.79
N HIS A 102 0.16 0.53 18.33
CA HIS A 102 0.39 1.71 19.20
C HIS A 102 1.46 2.68 18.66
N GLY A 103 1.42 2.96 17.35
CA GLY A 103 2.36 3.89 16.70
C GLY A 103 3.78 3.34 16.48
N LYS A 104 4.07 2.10 16.90
CA LYS A 104 5.36 1.44 16.70
C LYS A 104 5.26 0.39 15.59
N PRO A 105 6.26 0.28 14.69
CA PRO A 105 6.29 -0.79 13.70
C PRO A 105 6.28 -2.16 14.37
N ILE A 106 5.41 -3.05 13.89
CA ILE A 106 5.27 -4.42 14.38
C ILE A 106 5.50 -5.42 13.24
N HIS A 107 5.95 -6.62 13.55
CA HIS A 107 6.02 -7.73 12.59
C HIS A 107 4.62 -8.14 12.12
N ARG A 108 4.52 -8.63 10.88
CA ARG A 108 3.29 -9.20 10.32
C ARG A 108 3.24 -10.70 10.60
N ALA A 109 2.48 -11.10 11.62
CA ALA A 109 2.42 -12.47 12.09
C ALA A 109 1.88 -13.44 11.02
N GLU A 110 0.98 -12.96 10.18
CA GLU A 110 0.34 -13.71 9.11
C GLU A 110 1.31 -14.17 8.02
N LEU A 111 2.42 -13.45 7.83
CA LEU A 111 3.44 -13.75 6.81
C LEU A 111 4.64 -14.54 7.37
N ILE A 112 4.69 -14.88 8.67
CA ILE A 112 5.85 -15.55 9.29
C ILE A 112 6.18 -16.89 8.63
N HIS A 113 5.17 -17.62 8.14
CA HIS A 113 5.37 -18.94 7.54
C HIS A 113 5.82 -18.87 6.08
N ASP A 114 5.62 -17.74 5.40
CA ASP A 114 6.07 -17.54 4.02
C ASP A 114 7.60 -17.52 3.95
N SER A 115 8.18 -17.94 2.82
CA SER A 115 9.64 -17.94 2.64
C SER A 115 10.23 -16.53 2.78
N VAL A 116 11.51 -16.40 3.14
CA VAL A 116 12.21 -15.09 3.21
C VAL A 116 12.11 -14.35 1.86
N PHE A 117 12.25 -15.08 0.75
CA PHE A 117 12.06 -14.56 -0.60
C PHE A 117 10.64 -14.00 -0.80
N SER A 118 9.61 -14.79 -0.47
CA SER A 118 8.20 -14.40 -0.63
C SER A 118 7.86 -13.19 0.23
N LEU A 119 8.32 -13.16 1.49
CA LEU A 119 8.17 -12.04 2.41
C LEU A 119 8.69 -10.74 1.79
N MET A 120 9.94 -10.75 1.33
CA MET A 120 10.54 -9.54 0.79
C MET A 120 9.91 -9.10 -0.53
N ALA A 121 9.62 -10.05 -1.42
CA ALA A 121 8.91 -9.77 -2.67
C ALA A 121 7.54 -9.16 -2.41
N HIS A 122 6.78 -9.69 -1.44
CA HIS A 122 5.45 -9.20 -1.07
C HIS A 122 5.50 -7.75 -0.58
N TYR A 123 6.37 -7.45 0.39
CA TYR A 123 6.53 -6.08 0.89
C TYR A 123 6.92 -5.11 -0.24
N GLN A 124 7.92 -5.48 -1.05
CA GLN A 124 8.40 -4.65 -2.15
C GLN A 124 7.28 -4.36 -3.16
N GLN A 125 6.45 -5.33 -3.48
CA GLN A 125 5.33 -5.14 -4.40
C GLN A 125 4.23 -4.25 -3.81
N GLU A 126 3.84 -4.46 -2.55
CA GLU A 126 2.87 -3.59 -1.87
C GLU A 126 3.37 -2.13 -1.90
N PHE A 127 4.65 -1.90 -1.59
CA PHE A 127 5.23 -0.55 -1.62
C PHE A 127 5.31 0.01 -3.05
N ARG A 128 5.75 -0.81 -4.02
CA ARG A 128 5.81 -0.42 -5.44
C ARG A 128 4.46 0.05 -5.94
N GLY A 129 3.39 -0.69 -5.68
CA GLY A 129 2.05 -0.34 -6.15
C GLY A 129 1.62 1.04 -5.66
N ILE A 130 1.88 1.36 -4.39
CA ILE A 130 1.57 2.68 -3.82
C ILE A 130 2.42 3.78 -4.48
N VAL A 131 3.73 3.56 -4.63
CA VAL A 131 4.62 4.57 -5.22
C VAL A 131 4.29 4.82 -6.69
N GLU A 132 4.02 3.78 -7.47
CA GLU A 132 3.65 3.94 -8.89
C GLU A 132 2.31 4.64 -9.03
N TYR A 133 1.31 4.26 -8.23
CA TYR A 133 0.00 4.92 -8.26
C TYR A 133 0.11 6.41 -7.99
N TYR A 134 0.97 6.83 -7.05
CA TYR A 134 1.18 8.23 -6.65
C TYR A 134 2.34 8.93 -7.39
N ARG A 135 2.93 8.32 -8.42
CA ARG A 135 4.18 8.79 -9.06
C ARG A 135 4.13 10.22 -9.59
N LEU A 136 2.94 10.69 -9.95
CA LEU A 136 2.69 12.04 -10.47
C LEU A 136 2.72 13.11 -9.37
N ALA A 137 2.62 12.72 -8.09
CA ALA A 137 2.54 13.65 -6.99
C ALA A 137 3.86 14.39 -6.73
N PHE A 138 3.81 15.69 -6.44
CA PHE A 138 5.01 16.47 -6.14
C PHE A 138 5.56 16.19 -4.73
N ASN A 139 4.71 15.78 -3.80
CA ASN A 139 5.09 15.45 -2.43
C ASN A 139 5.39 13.95 -2.23
N LEU A 140 5.80 13.24 -3.29
CA LEU A 140 6.07 11.79 -3.24
C LEU A 140 7.09 11.39 -2.16
N HIS A 141 7.97 12.32 -1.77
CA HIS A 141 8.91 12.16 -0.65
C HIS A 141 8.22 11.83 0.68
N GLN A 142 6.92 12.14 0.87
CA GLN A 142 6.18 11.76 2.07
C GLN A 142 6.06 10.24 2.23
N LEU A 143 6.13 9.48 1.13
CA LEU A 143 6.17 8.02 1.17
C LEU A 143 7.46 7.47 1.79
N ASN A 144 8.49 8.29 2.07
CA ASN A 144 9.63 7.86 2.88
C ASN A 144 9.20 7.41 4.28
N ARG A 145 8.16 8.03 4.86
CA ARG A 145 7.62 7.59 6.15
C ARG A 145 7.08 6.17 6.04
N LEU A 146 6.30 5.89 4.99
CA LEU A 146 5.76 4.55 4.72
C LEU A 146 6.90 3.55 4.46
N LYS A 147 7.89 3.91 3.64
CA LYS A 147 9.08 3.09 3.38
C LYS A 147 9.75 2.68 4.69
N TRP A 148 10.02 3.64 5.58
CA TRP A 148 10.64 3.38 6.87
C TRP A 148 9.78 2.46 7.75
N VAL A 149 8.47 2.71 7.85
CA VAL A 149 7.55 1.88 8.65
C VAL A 149 7.52 0.44 8.12
N MET A 150 7.38 0.27 6.80
CA MET A 150 7.36 -1.05 6.17
C MET A 150 8.69 -1.79 6.31
N GLU A 151 9.82 -1.10 6.20
CA GLU A 151 11.14 -1.71 6.39
C GLU A 151 11.34 -2.22 7.83
N ARG A 152 10.94 -1.42 8.81
CA ARG A 152 10.98 -1.83 10.22
C ARG A 152 10.07 -3.03 10.50
N SER A 153 8.88 -3.05 9.90
CA SER A 153 7.95 -4.18 10.00
C SER A 153 8.51 -5.45 9.31
N LEU A 154 9.08 -5.32 8.11
CA LEU A 154 9.71 -6.40 7.36
C LEU A 154 10.87 -7.02 8.15
N THR A 155 11.80 -6.19 8.63
CA THR A 155 12.97 -6.67 9.36
C THR A 155 12.60 -7.34 10.68
N GLN A 156 11.59 -6.85 11.39
CA GLN A 156 11.04 -7.54 12.57
C GLN A 156 10.38 -8.88 12.21
N THR A 157 9.67 -8.94 11.07
CA THR A 157 9.05 -10.18 10.58
C THR A 157 10.11 -11.23 10.25
N LEU A 158 11.17 -10.84 9.55
CA LEU A 158 12.29 -11.71 9.22
C LEU A 158 13.07 -12.15 10.47
N ALA A 159 13.32 -11.22 11.40
CA ALA A 159 13.94 -11.51 12.69
C ALA A 159 13.15 -12.57 13.47
N ARG A 160 11.82 -12.42 13.55
CA ARG A 160 10.94 -13.38 14.22
C ARG A 160 10.92 -14.74 13.52
N LYS A 161 10.89 -14.77 12.18
CA LYS A 161 10.93 -16.02 11.40
C LYS A 161 12.22 -16.79 11.60
N LEU A 162 13.37 -16.10 11.53
CA LEU A 162 14.70 -16.72 11.59
C LEU A 162 15.22 -16.87 13.03
N ARG A 163 14.48 -16.39 14.04
CA ARG A 163 14.89 -16.34 15.46
C ARG A 163 16.23 -15.64 15.67
N ILE A 164 16.44 -14.51 14.99
CA ILE A 164 17.65 -13.69 15.09
C ILE A 164 17.32 -12.23 15.38
N SER A 165 18.32 -11.43 15.74
CA SER A 165 18.13 -10.00 15.99
C SER A 165 17.94 -9.19 14.71
N VAL A 166 17.22 -8.07 14.80
CA VAL A 166 17.01 -7.13 13.68
C VAL A 166 18.34 -6.59 13.14
N SER A 167 19.33 -6.34 13.99
CA SER A 167 20.66 -5.90 13.55
C SER A 167 21.36 -6.95 12.68
N THR A 168 21.18 -8.24 12.99
CA THR A 168 21.72 -9.35 12.21
C THR A 168 21.04 -9.46 10.84
N ILE A 169 19.75 -9.14 10.75
CA ILE A 169 19.02 -9.06 9.48
C ILE A 169 19.62 -8.01 8.56
N TYR A 170 19.86 -6.79 9.07
CA TYR A 170 20.52 -5.74 8.29
C TYR A 170 21.92 -6.20 7.85
N ARG A 171 22.75 -6.72 8.75
CA ARG A 171 24.09 -7.22 8.38
C ARG A 171 24.06 -8.31 7.30
N ARG A 172 23.06 -9.21 7.33
CA ARG A 172 22.98 -10.36 6.41
C ARG A 172 22.42 -10.00 5.04
N TYR A 173 21.40 -9.14 4.99
CA TYR A 173 20.62 -8.90 3.77
C TYR A 173 20.81 -7.49 3.19
N GLN A 174 21.42 -6.56 3.91
CA GLN A 174 21.63 -5.21 3.39
C GLN A 174 22.62 -5.23 2.23
N THR A 175 22.22 -4.58 1.14
CA THR A 175 23.06 -4.43 -0.04
C THR A 175 22.78 -3.10 -0.73
N THR A 176 23.69 -2.72 -1.62
CA THR A 176 23.49 -1.58 -2.53
C THR A 176 22.80 -2.06 -3.79
N LEU A 177 21.54 -1.68 -3.95
CA LEU A 177 20.72 -1.98 -5.11
C LEU A 177 21.00 -0.98 -6.23
N GLN A 178 21.48 -1.51 -7.36
CA GLN A 178 21.63 -0.73 -8.59
C GLN A 178 20.29 -0.61 -9.31
N THR A 179 19.83 0.62 -9.52
CA THR A 179 18.60 0.89 -10.26
C THR A 179 18.87 1.90 -11.37
N ARG A 180 17.96 1.96 -12.36
CA ARG A 180 18.03 2.96 -13.45
C ARG A 180 18.14 4.41 -12.94
N ASN A 181 17.66 4.67 -11.72
CA ASN A 181 17.57 6.01 -11.14
C ASN A 181 18.66 6.26 -10.07
N GLY A 182 19.68 5.40 -9.99
CA GLY A 182 20.80 5.48 -9.06
C GLY A 182 20.95 4.27 -8.13
N SER A 183 21.96 4.33 -7.27
CA SER A 183 22.23 3.35 -6.21
C SER A 183 21.36 3.62 -4.98
N TYR A 184 20.74 2.59 -4.42
CA TYR A 184 19.93 2.69 -3.21
C TYR A 184 20.35 1.62 -2.21
N ILE A 185 20.47 1.98 -0.93
CA ILE A 185 20.64 0.99 0.14
C ILE A 185 19.28 0.31 0.36
N GLY A 186 19.30 -1.03 0.33
CA GLY A 186 18.12 -1.86 0.50
C GLY A 186 18.46 -3.23 1.08
N LEU A 187 17.49 -4.13 1.07
CA LEU A 187 17.69 -5.54 1.46
C LEU A 187 17.56 -6.42 0.23
N GLN A 188 18.37 -7.48 0.12
CA GLN A 188 18.34 -8.44 -0.97
C GLN A 188 18.47 -9.87 -0.45
N VAL A 189 17.76 -10.79 -1.10
CA VAL A 189 17.87 -12.22 -0.87
C VAL A 189 17.95 -12.88 -2.22
N THR A 190 18.93 -13.75 -2.34
CA THR A 190 19.17 -14.56 -3.52
C THR A 190 18.89 -16.00 -3.14
N VAL A 191 18.01 -16.65 -3.90
CA VAL A 191 17.75 -18.09 -3.80
C VAL A 191 18.29 -18.73 -5.05
N GLU A 192 19.39 -19.46 -4.89
CA GLU A 192 19.97 -20.26 -5.95
C GLU A 192 18.97 -21.32 -6.42
N ARG A 193 18.91 -21.53 -7.73
CA ARG A 193 18.14 -22.59 -8.36
C ARG A 193 19.11 -23.64 -8.89
N GLY A 194 18.63 -24.86 -9.17
CA GLY A 194 19.45 -25.95 -9.67
C GLY A 194 20.29 -25.58 -10.91
N GLU A 195 21.31 -26.40 -11.21
CA GLU A 195 22.34 -26.10 -12.21
C GLU A 195 21.76 -25.54 -13.52
N GLY A 196 22.22 -24.34 -13.90
CA GLY A 196 21.83 -23.65 -15.14
C GLY A 196 20.65 -22.67 -15.03
N GLN A 197 19.93 -22.61 -13.91
CA GLN A 197 18.83 -21.65 -13.74
C GLN A 197 19.27 -20.34 -13.10
N LYS A 198 18.76 -19.20 -13.61
CA LYS A 198 19.02 -17.90 -13.00
C LYS A 198 18.49 -17.86 -11.55
N PRO A 199 19.27 -17.34 -10.60
CA PRO A 199 18.84 -17.27 -9.21
C PRO A 199 17.64 -16.34 -9.05
N LEU A 200 16.81 -16.65 -8.07
CA LEU A 200 15.69 -15.80 -7.68
C LEU A 200 16.16 -14.68 -6.76
N ILE A 201 16.06 -13.45 -7.24
CA ILE A 201 16.44 -12.26 -6.47
C ILE A 201 15.17 -11.51 -6.06
N ALA A 202 14.97 -11.34 -4.75
CA ALA A 202 14.00 -10.39 -4.22
C ALA A 202 14.73 -9.23 -3.56
N ASN A 203 14.21 -8.03 -3.76
CA ASN A 203 14.82 -6.78 -3.30
C ASN A 203 13.80 -5.96 -2.52
N TRP A 204 14.23 -5.28 -1.47
CA TRP A 204 13.46 -4.26 -0.76
C TRP A 204 14.18 -2.91 -0.81
N GLY A 205 13.43 -1.83 -1.04
CA GLY A 205 13.93 -0.45 -0.84
C GLY A 205 14.58 0.22 -2.06
N GLY A 206 14.71 -0.50 -3.17
CA GLY A 206 15.25 0.01 -4.45
C GLY A 206 14.24 0.74 -5.35
N ILE A 207 13.20 1.37 -4.78
CA ILE A 207 12.21 2.12 -5.56
C ILE A 207 12.48 3.62 -5.37
N SER A 208 12.72 4.31 -6.48
CA SER A 208 12.93 5.75 -6.49
C SER A 208 11.63 6.48 -6.10
N LEU A 209 11.72 7.51 -5.27
CA LEU A 209 10.60 8.41 -4.94
C LEU A 209 10.66 9.74 -5.71
N LYS A 210 11.35 9.75 -6.85
CA LYS A 210 11.33 10.90 -7.76
C LYS A 210 10.01 10.95 -8.51
N ARG A 211 9.44 12.16 -8.58
CA ARG A 211 8.26 12.46 -9.40
C ARG A 211 8.60 12.20 -10.86
N ASN A 212 7.70 11.53 -11.58
CA ASN A 212 7.83 11.34 -13.02
C ASN A 212 6.47 11.58 -13.68
N MET A 213 6.35 12.64 -14.48
CA MET A 213 5.10 12.99 -15.16
C MET A 213 4.82 12.14 -16.41
N LYS A 214 5.82 11.39 -16.91
CA LYS A 214 5.69 10.48 -18.05
C LYS A 214 5.56 9.02 -17.60
N ALA A 215 5.19 8.79 -16.34
CA ALA A 215 5.08 7.45 -15.81
C ALA A 215 3.88 6.74 -16.43
N VAL A 216 4.14 5.68 -17.19
CA VAL A 216 3.11 4.72 -17.58
C VAL A 216 2.81 3.86 -16.35
N LEU A 217 1.55 3.87 -15.90
CA LEU A 217 1.11 3.00 -14.82
C LEU A 217 1.22 1.55 -15.30
N ASN A 218 1.88 0.71 -14.50
CA ASN A 218 1.91 -0.72 -14.78
C ASN A 218 0.68 -1.37 -14.14
N ASP A 219 -0.38 -1.54 -14.91
CA ASP A 219 -1.64 -2.16 -14.46
C ASP A 219 -1.54 -3.69 -14.31
N SER A 220 -0.39 -4.29 -14.64
CA SER A 220 -0.09 -5.71 -14.48
C SER A 220 1.07 -5.91 -13.52
N PRO A 221 0.86 -5.78 -12.19
CA PRO A 221 1.91 -6.09 -11.22
C PRO A 221 2.29 -7.57 -11.33
N LEU A 222 3.59 -7.87 -11.18
CA LEU A 222 4.08 -9.24 -11.06
C LEU A 222 3.29 -9.92 -9.93
N GLN A 223 2.60 -11.02 -10.19
CA GLN A 223 2.05 -11.81 -9.09
C GLN A 223 3.23 -12.48 -8.36
N VAL A 224 3.51 -12.13 -7.09
CA VAL A 224 4.46 -12.92 -6.28
C VAL A 224 3.91 -14.34 -6.26
N ILE A 225 4.56 -15.25 -7.01
CA ILE A 225 4.36 -16.70 -7.04
C ILE A 225 2.90 -17.11 -6.80
N GLY A 226 2.16 -17.38 -7.88
CA GLY A 226 0.75 -17.76 -7.78
C GLY A 226 0.49 -18.88 -6.76
N PRO A 227 -0.71 -18.91 -6.15
CA PRO A 227 -1.03 -19.76 -5.00
C PRO A 227 -0.78 -21.26 -5.22
N ARG A 228 -0.75 -21.73 -6.49
CA ARG A 228 -0.41 -23.11 -6.85
C ARG A 228 1.04 -23.48 -6.56
N ALA A 229 2.00 -22.66 -7.00
CA ALA A 229 3.43 -22.94 -6.77
C ALA A 229 3.83 -22.70 -5.30
N GLU A 230 3.10 -21.83 -4.59
CA GLU A 230 3.26 -21.67 -3.14
C GLU A 230 2.73 -22.89 -2.38
N LEU A 231 1.55 -23.40 -2.71
CA LEU A 231 0.99 -24.61 -2.10
C LEU A 231 1.89 -25.83 -2.35
N GLU A 232 2.38 -25.99 -3.57
CA GLU A 232 3.32 -27.04 -3.92
C GLU A 232 4.59 -26.98 -3.06
N ARG A 233 5.19 -25.78 -2.89
CA ARG A 233 6.34 -25.62 -1.99
C ARG A 233 6.00 -25.88 -0.53
N ARG A 234 4.80 -25.50 -0.07
CA ARG A 234 4.35 -25.73 1.32
C ARG A 234 4.11 -27.22 1.58
N LEU A 235 3.58 -27.94 0.59
CA LEU A 235 3.45 -29.39 0.61
C LEU A 235 4.82 -30.07 0.62
N LEU A 236 5.73 -29.66 -0.28
CA LEU A 236 7.10 -30.17 -0.34
C LEU A 236 7.90 -29.88 0.94
N ALA A 237 7.60 -28.79 1.65
CA ALA A 237 8.20 -28.49 2.94
C ALA A 237 7.78 -29.50 4.03
N ASN A 238 6.67 -30.21 3.85
CA ASN A 238 6.15 -31.25 4.74
C ASN A 238 6.12 -30.83 6.22
N ILE A 239 5.70 -29.60 6.51
CA ILE A 239 5.62 -29.03 7.86
C ILE A 239 4.22 -28.46 8.09
N CYS A 240 3.62 -28.80 9.23
CA CYS A 240 2.34 -28.25 9.68
C CYS A 240 2.45 -26.76 10.00
N GLU A 241 1.57 -25.94 9.42
CA GLU A 241 1.56 -24.49 9.62
C GLU A 241 0.96 -24.05 10.96
N LEU A 242 0.28 -24.95 11.67
CA LEU A 242 -0.28 -24.68 12.99
C LEU A 242 0.70 -25.02 14.12
N CYS A 243 1.28 -26.21 14.08
CA CYS A 243 2.11 -26.74 15.19
C CYS A 243 3.56 -27.05 14.81
N GLY A 244 3.94 -27.02 13.53
CA GLY A 244 5.30 -27.32 13.08
C GLY A 244 5.66 -28.80 12.95
N SER A 245 4.75 -29.73 13.26
CA SER A 245 4.98 -31.18 13.08
C SER A 245 5.13 -31.56 11.60
N GLN A 246 5.95 -32.59 11.33
CA GLN A 246 6.15 -33.18 10.00
C GLN A 246 5.39 -34.51 9.81
N GLU A 247 4.58 -34.90 10.79
CA GLU A 247 3.84 -36.16 10.77
C GLU A 247 2.60 -36.06 9.87
N ASN A 248 2.53 -36.90 8.84
CA ASN A 248 1.36 -37.09 7.96
C ASN A 248 0.66 -35.78 7.59
N VAL A 249 1.38 -34.92 6.87
CA VAL A 249 0.90 -33.60 6.47
C VAL A 249 -0.15 -33.70 5.35
N GLN A 250 -1.25 -32.99 5.51
CA GLN A 250 -2.42 -32.96 4.63
C GLN A 250 -2.83 -31.51 4.34
N VAL A 251 -3.55 -31.28 3.23
CA VAL A 251 -4.09 -29.96 2.87
C VAL A 251 -5.52 -29.85 3.35
N HIS A 252 -5.76 -28.94 4.30
CA HIS A 252 -7.10 -28.47 4.61
C HIS A 252 -7.52 -27.40 3.58
N HIS A 253 -8.69 -27.56 2.95
CA HIS A 253 -9.23 -26.61 2.00
C HIS A 253 -10.64 -26.14 2.40
N VAL A 254 -10.90 -24.84 2.30
CA VAL A 254 -12.22 -24.25 2.52
C VAL A 254 -12.84 -23.73 1.23
N ARG A 255 -14.16 -23.86 1.09
CA ARG A 255 -14.90 -23.51 -0.13
C ARG A 255 -14.78 -22.01 -0.47
N ALA A 256 -15.05 -21.13 0.49
CA ALA A 256 -14.88 -19.69 0.34
C ALA A 256 -14.33 -19.03 1.62
N LEU A 257 -13.57 -17.93 1.45
CA LEU A 257 -13.01 -17.17 2.58
C LEU A 257 -14.08 -16.49 3.42
N LYS A 258 -15.23 -16.15 2.83
CA LYS A 258 -16.39 -15.62 3.55
C LYS A 258 -16.95 -16.62 4.56
N ASP A 259 -16.80 -17.92 4.32
CA ASP A 259 -17.31 -18.98 5.20
C ASP A 259 -16.49 -19.08 6.51
N LEU A 260 -15.31 -18.43 6.56
CA LEU A 260 -14.46 -18.30 7.75
C LEU A 260 -14.93 -17.19 8.69
N GLN A 261 -15.70 -16.21 8.19
CA GLN A 261 -16.30 -15.15 9.01
C GLN A 261 -17.65 -15.63 9.52
N LYS A 262 -17.66 -16.31 10.67
CA LYS A 262 -18.90 -16.55 11.41
C LYS A 262 -19.21 -15.33 12.26
N GLU A 263 -20.37 -14.71 12.03
CA GLU A 263 -20.89 -13.64 12.88
C GLU A 263 -21.22 -14.21 14.26
N GLY A 264 -20.46 -13.81 15.28
CA GLY A 264 -20.63 -14.28 16.66
C GLY A 264 -19.65 -13.59 17.62
N ARG A 265 -20.01 -13.57 18.92
CA ARG A 265 -19.20 -12.94 20.00
C ARG A 265 -17.96 -13.76 20.42
N THR A 266 -17.79 -14.98 19.90
CA THR A 266 -16.69 -15.88 20.27
C THR A 266 -15.47 -15.64 19.40
N SER A 267 -14.27 -15.63 19.99
CA SER A 267 -13.03 -15.47 19.23
C SER A 267 -12.87 -16.63 18.22
N PRO A 268 -12.54 -16.34 16.94
CA PRO A 268 -12.40 -17.37 15.93
C PRO A 268 -11.25 -18.31 16.28
N PRO A 269 -11.33 -19.62 15.95
CA PRO A 269 -10.23 -20.56 16.14
C PRO A 269 -8.93 -20.08 15.46
N TYR A 270 -7.78 -20.46 16.01
CA TYR A 270 -6.47 -19.99 15.51
C TYR A 270 -6.24 -20.27 14.02
N TRP A 271 -6.69 -21.42 13.52
CA TRP A 271 -6.59 -21.75 12.10
C TRP A 271 -7.43 -20.82 11.20
N VAL A 272 -8.62 -20.41 11.67
CA VAL A 272 -9.49 -19.43 11.00
C VAL A 272 -8.81 -18.07 10.94
N GLN A 273 -8.19 -17.64 12.03
CA GLN A 273 -7.43 -16.40 12.09
C GLN A 273 -6.28 -16.39 11.07
N ILE A 274 -5.53 -17.50 10.95
CA ILE A 274 -4.46 -17.64 9.97
C ILE A 274 -4.99 -17.54 8.54
N MET A 275 -6.05 -18.30 8.21
CA MET A 275 -6.61 -18.31 6.86
C MET A 275 -7.23 -16.97 6.47
N ALA A 276 -7.93 -16.31 7.40
CA ALA A 276 -8.51 -14.98 7.20
C ALA A 276 -7.44 -13.90 7.04
N ALA A 277 -6.36 -13.95 7.83
CA ALA A 277 -5.26 -12.99 7.74
C ALA A 277 -4.43 -13.17 6.45
N ARG A 278 -4.25 -14.42 5.99
CA ARG A 278 -3.55 -14.73 4.74
C ARG A 278 -4.41 -14.57 3.49
N GLN A 279 -5.74 -14.53 3.64
CA GLN A 279 -6.69 -14.54 2.52
C GLN A 279 -6.44 -15.73 1.56
N ARG A 280 -6.17 -16.93 2.12
CA ARG A 280 -5.91 -18.16 1.35
C ARG A 280 -6.91 -19.26 1.71
N LYS A 281 -7.39 -20.01 0.70
CA LYS A 281 -8.35 -21.12 0.88
C LYS A 281 -7.70 -22.44 1.31
N THR A 282 -6.37 -22.51 1.37
CA THR A 282 -5.61 -23.73 1.69
C THR A 282 -4.70 -23.54 2.90
N LEU A 283 -4.67 -24.55 3.77
CA LEU A 283 -3.83 -24.62 4.96
C LEU A 283 -3.17 -26.00 5.03
N VAL A 284 -1.83 -26.05 5.15
CA VAL A 284 -1.08 -27.30 5.25
C VAL A 284 -0.92 -27.68 6.72
N VAL A 285 -1.45 -28.84 7.13
CA VAL A 285 -1.57 -29.25 8.54
C VAL A 285 -1.24 -30.73 8.74
N CYS A 286 -0.71 -31.12 9.90
CA CYS A 286 -0.56 -32.54 10.24
C CYS A 286 -1.92 -33.20 10.47
N GLN A 287 -1.97 -34.53 10.40
CA GLN A 287 -3.20 -35.31 10.62
C GLN A 287 -3.94 -34.94 11.91
N LYS A 288 -3.23 -34.75 13.03
CA LYS A 288 -3.81 -34.34 14.32
C LYS A 288 -4.54 -33.00 14.20
N CYS A 289 -3.88 -31.99 13.68
CA CYS A 289 -4.48 -30.67 13.47
C CYS A 289 -5.60 -30.71 12.44
N HIS A 290 -5.50 -31.55 11.41
CA HIS A 290 -6.57 -31.73 10.43
C HIS A 290 -7.83 -32.29 11.09
N MET A 291 -7.70 -33.30 11.94
CA MET A 291 -8.81 -33.85 12.71
C MET A 291 -9.41 -32.84 13.69
N ASP A 292 -8.57 -32.06 14.37
CA ASP A 292 -9.04 -31.01 15.29
C ASP A 292 -9.87 -29.93 14.57
N ILE A 293 -9.47 -29.57 13.33
CA ILE A 293 -10.23 -28.63 12.49
C ILE A 293 -11.61 -29.21 12.12
N HIS A 294 -11.67 -30.46 11.67
CA HIS A 294 -12.93 -31.13 11.32
C HIS A 294 -13.84 -31.34 12.54
N ALA A 295 -13.25 -31.62 13.71
CA ALA A 295 -13.97 -31.79 14.96
C ALA A 295 -14.39 -30.46 15.63
N GLY A 296 -14.02 -29.31 15.07
CA GLY A 296 -14.33 -27.99 15.64
C GLY A 296 -13.61 -27.68 16.95
N ARG A 297 -12.51 -28.38 17.27
CA ARG A 297 -11.73 -28.19 18.50
C ARG A 297 -10.78 -26.99 18.37
N ALA A 298 -10.46 -26.37 19.50
CA ALA A 298 -9.53 -25.25 19.54
C ALA A 298 -8.10 -25.72 19.22
N THR A 299 -7.59 -25.38 18.04
CA THR A 299 -6.18 -25.59 17.69
C THR A 299 -5.34 -24.54 18.44
N GLN A 300 -4.70 -24.91 19.55
CA GLN A 300 -3.78 -24.01 20.24
C GLN A 300 -2.42 -23.98 19.55
N LYS A 301 -1.76 -22.84 19.67
CA LYS A 301 -0.37 -22.63 19.26
C LYS A 301 0.53 -23.14 20.38
N ASN A 302 1.49 -24.00 20.05
CA ASN A 302 2.67 -24.22 20.91
C ASN A 302 3.65 -23.04 20.76
#